data_AF-A0A3B9ERC0-F1
#
_entry.id   AF-A0A3B9ERC0-F1
#
_cell.length_a   1.000
_cell.length_b   1.000
_cell.length_c   1.000
_cell.angle_alpha   90.00
_cell.angle_beta   90.00
_cell.angle_gamma   90.00
#
_symmetry.space_group_name_H-M   'P 1'
#
loop_
_entity.id
_entity.type
_entity.pdbx_description
1 polymer ?
#
loop_
_entity_poly.entity_id
_entity_poly.type
_entity_poly.pdbx_seq_one_letter_code
_entity_poly.pdbx_strand_id
1 'polypeptide(L)'
;MDILNAGSGGEPGGEIGDIHGLMEALNHWSAVDSDVNHLLLVSFTTLGMPGEQEGVQQALEEAFLTFVHARGGAVYKLSALDTAILIKLADFNRMETMMDLKVDLMRVIQHNLPEHFSKIDQARLI
;
A
#
# COMPACT_ATOMS: atom_id res chain seq x y z
N MET A 1 -32.42 24.49 -0.48
CA MET A 1 -31.18 24.08 0.22
C MET A 1 -31.39 22.66 0.71
N ASP A 2 -30.28 21.95 0.91
CA ASP A 2 -30.16 20.55 1.35
C ASP A 2 -30.21 19.48 0.25
N ILE A 3 -29.06 19.33 -0.42
CA ILE A 3 -28.62 18.03 -0.93
C ILE A 3 -27.43 17.64 -0.05
N LEU A 4 -27.66 16.73 0.90
CA LEU A 4 -26.62 16.00 1.61
C LEU A 4 -25.95 15.06 0.60
N ASN A 5 -24.89 15.53 -0.05
CA ASN A 5 -23.96 14.65 -0.74
C ASN A 5 -23.01 14.08 0.32
N ALA A 6 -23.40 12.96 0.91
CA ALA A 6 -22.50 12.13 1.70
C ALA A 6 -21.40 11.63 0.75
N GLY A 7 -20.24 12.28 0.80
CA GLY A 7 -19.07 11.93 0.02
C GLY A 7 -18.71 10.46 0.23
N SER A 8 -18.44 9.80 -0.89
CA SER A 8 -17.74 8.52 -1.07
C SER A 8 -17.20 7.90 0.22
N GLY A 9 -18.04 7.12 0.89
CA GLY A 9 -17.59 6.10 1.82
C GLY A 9 -16.99 4.95 1.03
N GLY A 10 -15.70 5.05 0.67
CA GLY A 10 -14.92 3.87 0.35
C GLY A 10 -14.79 3.06 1.63
N GLU A 11 -15.41 1.88 1.68
CA GLU A 11 -15.25 0.98 2.82
C GLU A 11 -13.74 0.71 3.03
N PRO A 12 -13.24 0.78 4.27
CA PRO A 12 -11.85 0.42 4.54
C PRO A 12 -11.65 -1.05 4.16
N GLY A 13 -10.88 -1.30 3.09
CA GLY A 13 -10.45 -2.64 2.68
C GLY A 13 -11.07 -3.24 1.41
N GLY A 14 -11.74 -2.47 0.55
CA GLY A 14 -12.37 -3.02 -0.67
C GLY A 14 -11.60 -2.84 -1.98
N GLU A 15 -11.11 -1.64 -2.27
CA GLU A 15 -10.60 -1.27 -3.59
C GLU A 15 -9.28 -0.49 -3.50
N ILE A 16 -8.42 -0.68 -4.50
CA ILE A 16 -7.19 0.09 -4.64
C ILE A 16 -7.52 1.39 -5.35
N GLY A 17 -7.28 2.52 -4.68
CA GLY A 17 -7.46 3.85 -5.25
C GLY A 17 -6.37 4.21 -6.26
N ASP A 18 -6.56 5.30 -6.99
CA ASP A 18 -5.56 5.86 -7.89
C ASP A 18 -4.76 7.01 -7.25
N ILE A 19 -3.84 7.59 -8.02
CA ILE A 19 -3.03 8.72 -7.56
C ILE A 19 -3.87 9.97 -7.23
N HIS A 20 -5.02 10.16 -7.89
CA HIS A 20 -5.90 11.29 -7.60
C HIS A 20 -6.55 11.12 -6.24
N GLY A 21 -7.07 9.93 -5.94
CA GLY A 21 -7.59 9.58 -4.61
C GLY A 21 -6.54 9.73 -3.51
N LEU A 22 -5.28 9.37 -3.79
CA LEU A 22 -4.19 9.60 -2.84
C LEU A 22 -4.00 11.10 -2.56
N MET A 23 -3.92 11.93 -3.60
CA MET A 23 -3.72 13.38 -3.44
C MET A 23 -4.87 14.04 -2.67
N GLU A 24 -6.11 13.60 -2.92
CA GLU A 24 -7.26 14.02 -2.13
C GLU A 24 -7.13 13.61 -0.67
N ALA A 25 -6.76 12.37 -0.37
CA ALA A 25 -6.55 11.92 1.00
C ALA A 25 -5.41 12.68 1.72
N LEU A 26 -4.30 12.95 1.02
CA LEU A 26 -3.17 13.72 1.54
C LEU A 26 -3.53 15.18 1.82
N ASN A 27 -4.37 15.81 1.00
CA ASN A 27 -4.86 17.17 1.25
C ASN A 27 -5.66 17.29 2.55
N HIS A 28 -6.30 16.20 3.00
CA HIS A 28 -7.05 16.13 4.26
C HIS A 28 -6.20 15.61 5.44
N TRP A 29 -4.97 15.18 5.20
CA TRP A 29 -4.09 14.58 6.21
C TRP A 29 -3.64 15.56 7.30
N SER A 30 -3.60 16.87 7.01
CA SER A 30 -3.19 17.87 8.01
C SER A 30 -4.23 18.11 9.11
N ALA A 31 -5.39 17.43 9.07
CA ALA A 31 -6.39 17.54 10.12
C ALA A 31 -5.90 16.85 11.40
N VAL A 32 -6.08 17.54 12.54
CA VAL A 32 -5.70 17.08 13.90
C VAL A 32 -6.31 15.74 14.29
N ASP A 33 -7.34 15.28 13.57
CA ASP A 33 -8.11 14.05 13.81
C ASP A 33 -8.02 13.06 12.64
N SER A 34 -6.95 13.12 11.84
CA SER A 34 -6.76 12.20 10.71
C SER A 34 -6.71 10.74 11.20
N ASP A 35 -7.56 9.90 10.61
CA ASP A 35 -7.58 8.47 10.87
C ASP A 35 -6.34 7.74 10.34
N VAL A 36 -5.46 8.42 9.59
CA VAL A 36 -4.17 7.91 9.13
C VAL A 36 -3.04 8.88 9.48
N ASN A 37 -1.86 8.36 9.82
CA ASN A 37 -0.72 9.17 10.26
C ASN A 37 0.62 8.78 9.60
N HIS A 38 0.63 7.77 8.73
CA HIS A 38 1.81 7.36 7.97
C HIS A 38 1.45 7.13 6.50
N LEU A 39 2.37 7.54 5.62
CA LEU A 39 2.42 7.18 4.21
C LEU A 39 3.59 6.23 4.00
N LEU A 40 3.31 5.01 3.54
CA LEU A 40 4.32 4.03 3.16
C LEU A 40 4.40 3.98 1.63
N LEU A 41 5.62 3.92 1.09
CA LEU A 41 5.86 3.87 -0.34
C LEU A 41 6.52 2.54 -0.70
N VAL A 42 5.75 1.66 -1.34
CA VAL A 42 6.26 0.37 -1.80
C VAL A 42 6.64 0.51 -3.26
N SER A 43 7.94 0.46 -3.55
CA SER A 43 8.45 0.63 -4.91
C SER A 43 9.16 -0.62 -5.41
N PHE A 44 8.59 -1.28 -6.42
CA PHE A 44 9.23 -2.39 -7.12
C PHE A 44 10.07 -1.94 -8.32
N THR A 45 9.86 -0.72 -8.82
CA THR A 45 10.72 -0.13 -9.86
C THR A 45 12.17 -0.02 -9.38
N THR A 46 12.37 0.31 -8.11
CA THR A 46 13.70 0.42 -7.50
C THR A 46 14.38 -0.92 -7.24
N LEU A 47 13.64 -2.03 -7.33
CA LEU A 47 14.11 -3.39 -7.09
C LEU A 47 14.59 -4.10 -8.37
N GLY A 48 14.55 -3.43 -9.54
CA GLY A 48 14.98 -4.01 -10.81
C GLY A 48 14.10 -5.17 -11.28
N MET A 49 12.84 -5.17 -10.87
CA MET A 49 11.87 -6.20 -11.27
C MET A 49 11.63 -6.11 -12.78
N PRO A 50 11.49 -7.26 -13.48
CA PRO A 50 10.98 -7.23 -14.85
C PRO A 50 9.61 -6.54 -14.84
N GLY A 51 9.22 -5.93 -15.96
CA GLY A 51 7.92 -5.24 -16.08
C GLY A 51 6.72 -6.13 -15.71
N GLU A 52 5.50 -5.57 -15.80
CA GLU A 52 4.26 -6.23 -15.38
C GLU A 52 4.21 -7.72 -15.77
N GLN A 53 4.22 -8.58 -14.76
CA GLN A 53 4.02 -10.01 -14.93
C GLN A 53 2.63 -10.38 -14.45
N GLU A 54 1.88 -11.01 -15.35
CA GLU A 54 0.51 -11.45 -15.11
C GLU A 54 0.48 -12.37 -13.88
N GLY A 55 -0.40 -12.08 -12.91
CA GLY A 55 -0.53 -12.80 -11.63
C GLY A 55 0.33 -12.24 -10.48
N VAL A 56 1.51 -11.68 -10.74
CA VAL A 56 2.35 -11.07 -9.68
C VAL A 56 1.68 -9.82 -9.12
N GLN A 57 1.18 -8.95 -10.01
CA GLN A 57 0.55 -7.70 -9.63
C GLN A 57 -0.72 -7.95 -8.82
N GLN A 58 -1.54 -8.92 -9.22
CA GLN A 58 -2.73 -9.31 -8.46
C GLN A 58 -2.36 -9.84 -7.06
N ALA A 59 -1.35 -10.70 -6.95
CA ALA A 59 -0.92 -11.22 -5.64
C ALA A 59 -0.37 -10.12 -4.71
N LEU A 60 0.30 -9.11 -5.28
CA LEU A 60 0.76 -7.93 -4.54
C LEU A 60 -0.41 -7.07 -4.07
N GLU A 61 -1.37 -6.81 -4.97
CA GLU A 61 -2.60 -6.07 -4.67
C GLU A 61 -3.40 -6.73 -3.54
N GLU A 62 -3.57 -8.06 -3.59
CA GLU A 62 -4.20 -8.85 -2.52
C GLU A 62 -3.44 -8.76 -1.18
N ALA A 63 -2.10 -8.79 -1.21
CA ALA A 63 -1.28 -8.64 -0.02
C ALA A 63 -1.43 -7.24 0.60
N PHE A 64 -1.47 -6.19 -0.22
CA PHE A 64 -1.69 -4.82 0.26
C PHE A 64 -3.07 -4.65 0.89
N LEU A 65 -4.13 -5.15 0.23
CA LEU A 65 -5.49 -5.09 0.75
C LEU A 65 -5.62 -5.84 2.09
N THR A 66 -5.05 -7.04 2.16
CA THR A 66 -4.99 -7.83 3.41
C THR A 66 -4.27 -7.06 4.52
N PHE A 67 -3.14 -6.43 4.19
CA PHE A 67 -2.35 -5.66 5.15
C PHE A 67 -3.11 -4.47 5.73
N VAL A 68 -3.82 -3.69 4.89
CA VAL A 68 -4.55 -2.50 5.35
C VAL A 68 -5.88 -2.83 6.01
N HIS A 69 -6.57 -3.90 5.59
CA HIS A 69 -7.86 -4.30 6.17
C HIS A 69 -7.70 -4.62 7.65
N ALA A 70 -6.62 -5.31 8.04
CA ALA A 70 -6.33 -5.61 9.44
C ALA A 70 -6.01 -4.38 10.30
N ARG A 71 -5.72 -3.22 9.68
CA ARG A 71 -5.09 -2.07 10.36
C ARG A 71 -5.81 -0.73 10.16
N GLY A 72 -6.89 -0.70 9.38
CA GLY A 72 -7.63 0.53 9.08
C GLY A 72 -6.81 1.49 8.22
N GLY A 73 -6.58 1.12 6.97
CA GLY A 73 -5.85 1.94 5.99
C GLY A 73 -6.42 1.84 4.58
N ALA A 74 -5.75 2.49 3.64
CA ALA A 74 -6.09 2.53 2.23
C ALA A 74 -4.84 2.33 1.35
N VAL A 75 -5.04 1.73 0.18
CA VAL A 75 -4.00 1.44 -0.80
C VAL A 75 -4.27 2.24 -2.05
N TYR A 76 -3.22 2.83 -2.63
CA TYR A 76 -3.30 3.64 -3.84
C TYR A 76 -2.22 3.24 -4.84
N LYS A 77 -2.61 3.01 -6.09
CA LYS A 77 -1.70 2.68 -7.19
C LYS A 77 -1.04 3.96 -7.71
N LEU A 78 0.29 4.01 -7.66
CA LEU A 78 1.08 5.13 -8.20
C LEU A 78 1.52 4.84 -9.64
N SER A 79 1.91 3.58 -9.89
CA SER A 79 2.33 3.07 -11.19
C SER A 79 2.00 1.58 -11.29
N ALA A 80 2.39 0.94 -12.40
CA ALA A 80 2.36 -0.51 -12.54
C ALA A 80 3.06 -1.28 -11.40
N LEU A 81 4.11 -0.67 -10.83
CA LEU A 81 5.07 -1.31 -9.94
C LEU A 81 5.26 -0.55 -8.62
N ASP A 82 4.57 0.57 -8.42
CA ASP A 82 4.69 1.38 -7.21
C ASP A 82 3.31 1.63 -6.60
N THR A 83 3.25 1.49 -5.28
CA THR A 83 2.04 1.57 -4.48
C THR A 83 2.28 2.44 -3.26
N ALA A 84 1.30 3.30 -2.95
CA ALA A 84 1.23 4.05 -1.72
C ALA A 84 0.24 3.39 -0.75
N ILE A 85 0.58 3.37 0.53
CA ILE A 85 -0.32 2.90 1.60
C ILE A 85 -0.47 4.03 2.62
N LEU A 86 -1.72 4.45 2.86
CA LEU A 86 -2.07 5.34 3.96
C LEU A 86 -2.61 4.48 5.12
N ILE A 87 -2.01 4.64 6.30
CA ILE A 87 -2.32 3.79 7.44
C ILE A 87 -2.14 4.53 8.76
N LYS A 88 -2.89 4.09 9.78
CA LYS A 88 -2.67 4.47 11.17
C LYS A 88 -1.67 3.52 11.82
N LEU A 89 -0.50 4.03 12.19
CA LEU A 89 0.49 3.29 12.99
C LEU A 89 0.69 3.98 14.33
N ALA A 90 0.81 3.18 15.38
CA ALA A 90 1.25 3.66 16.67
C ALA A 90 2.79 3.55 16.76
N ASP A 91 3.43 4.44 17.50
CA ASP A 91 4.89 4.43 17.60
C ASP A 91 5.45 3.09 18.11
N PHE A 92 4.70 2.40 18.98
CA PHE A 92 5.14 1.14 19.58
C PHE A 92 5.13 -0.05 18.61
N ASN A 93 4.29 -0.05 17.57
CA ASN A 93 4.18 -1.16 16.61
C ASN A 93 4.64 -0.79 15.19
N ARG A 94 5.15 0.43 14.98
CA ARG A 94 5.55 0.92 13.66
C ARG A 94 6.58 0.02 12.98
N MET A 95 7.67 -0.32 13.69
CA MET A 95 8.74 -1.15 13.11
C MET A 95 8.28 -2.58 12.82
N GLU A 96 7.52 -3.17 13.75
CA GLU A 96 6.94 -4.51 13.57
C GLU A 96 6.00 -4.54 12.36
N THR A 97 5.13 -3.54 12.23
CA THR A 97 4.19 -3.44 11.11
C THR A 97 4.89 -3.27 9.76
N MET A 98 5.97 -2.49 9.71
CA MET A 98 6.79 -2.38 8.50
C MET A 98 7.50 -3.71 8.17
N MET A 99 7.96 -4.43 9.18
CA MET A 99 8.61 -5.73 8.99
C MET A 99 7.62 -6.80 8.51
N ASP A 100 6.40 -6.83 9.04
CA ASP A 100 5.32 -7.71 8.57
C ASP A 100 5.01 -7.48 7.10
N LEU A 101 4.78 -6.21 6.72
CA LEU A 101 4.54 -5.85 5.32
C LEU A 101 5.69 -6.32 4.43
N LYS A 102 6.93 -6.07 4.86
CA LYS A 102 8.11 -6.49 4.12
C LYS A 102 8.14 -8.01 3.93
N VAL A 103 7.90 -8.78 4.99
CA VAL A 103 7.90 -10.26 4.93
C VAL A 103 6.82 -10.77 3.98
N ASP A 104 5.61 -10.22 4.04
CA ASP A 104 4.51 -10.63 3.17
C ASP A 104 4.81 -10.33 1.69
N LEU A 105 5.39 -9.16 1.40
CA LEU A 105 5.83 -8.83 0.04
C LEU A 105 6.95 -9.76 -0.43
N MET A 106 7.94 -10.05 0.42
CA MET A 106 8.99 -10.99 0.09
C MET A 106 8.44 -12.40 -0.19
N ARG A 107 7.40 -12.85 0.53
CA ARG A 107 6.74 -14.14 0.26
C ARG A 107 6.05 -14.15 -1.10
N VAL A 108 5.31 -13.09 -1.44
CA VAL A 108 4.68 -12.94 -2.76
C VAL A 108 5.72 -12.99 -3.87
N ILE A 109 6.82 -12.26 -3.72
CA ILE A 109 7.91 -12.25 -4.70
C ILE A 109 8.59 -13.62 -4.78
N GLN A 110 8.88 -14.27 -3.65
CA GLN A 110 9.52 -15.59 -3.65
C GLN A 110 8.66 -16.63 -4.36
N HIS A 111 7.33 -16.57 -4.17
CA HIS A 111 6.41 -17.51 -4.76
C HIS A 111 6.25 -17.30 -6.28
N ASN A 112 6.09 -16.05 -6.70
CA ASN A 112 5.73 -15.74 -8.09
C ASN A 112 6.95 -15.40 -8.98
N LEU A 113 8.06 -14.96 -8.38
CA LEU A 113 9.30 -14.56 -9.08
C LEU A 113 10.55 -15.13 -8.38
N PRO A 114 10.65 -16.46 -8.20
CA PRO A 114 11.74 -17.08 -7.46
C PRO A 114 13.13 -16.76 -8.04
N GLU A 115 13.24 -16.58 -9.36
CA GLU A 115 14.50 -16.27 -10.04
C GLU A 115 14.99 -14.82 -9.83
N HIS A 116 14.09 -13.93 -9.41
CA HIS A 116 14.39 -12.53 -9.12
C HIS A 116 14.60 -12.29 -7.63
N PHE A 117 14.13 -13.19 -6.76
CA PHE A 117 14.20 -13.05 -5.31
C PHE A 117 15.60 -12.76 -4.77
N SER A 118 16.64 -13.43 -5.31
CA SER A 118 18.03 -13.21 -4.90
C SER A 118 18.65 -11.90 -5.38
N LYS A 119 17.98 -11.20 -6.30
CA LYS A 119 18.46 -9.97 -6.95
C LYS A 119 17.82 -8.70 -6.37
N ILE A 120 16.85 -8.86 -5.47
CA ILE A 120 16.11 -7.75 -4.87
C ILE A 120 16.93 -7.11 -3.75
N ASP A 121 17.13 -5.80 -3.86
CA ASP A 121 17.67 -5.01 -2.78
C ASP A 121 16.59 -4.75 -1.72
N GLN A 122 16.52 -5.65 -0.74
CA GLN A 122 15.54 -5.58 0.35
C GLN A 122 15.68 -4.33 1.20
N ALA A 123 16.83 -3.62 1.20
CA ALA A 123 17.00 -2.40 1.99
C ALA A 123 16.18 -1.23 1.45
N ARG A 124 15.72 -1.32 0.20
CA ARG A 124 14.97 -0.27 -0.51
C ARG A 124 13.47 -0.55 -0.58
N LEU A 125 13.03 -1.69 -0.05
CA LEU A 125 11.64 -2.09 -0.01
C LEU A 125 10.95 -1.44 1.21
N ILE A 126 10.04 -0.50 0.92
CA ILE A 126 9.24 0.36 1.84
C ILE A 126 9.96 1.63 2.31
#